data_AF-A0A1Z8Z776-F1
#
_entry.id   AF-A0A1Z8Z776-F1
#
_cell.length_a   1.000
_cell.length_b   1.000
_cell.length_c   1.000
_cell.angle_alpha   90.00
_cell.angle_beta   90.00
_cell.angle_gamma   90.00
#
_symmetry.space_group_name_H-M   'P 1'
#
loop_
_entity.id
_entity.type
_entity.pdbx_description
1 polymer ?
#
loop_
_entity_poly.entity_id
_entity_poly.type
_entity_poly.pdbx_seq_one_letter_code
_entity_poly.pdbx_strand_id
1 'polypeptide(L)'
;MLFWRRQSFYNRFMAKYFVYVIELDPKVADLRKFRAKNPQYIKGNGCFYIGQSTRAPKLRLEQHKEGYKSNKYAKYYGEKLRPDIYDKYNPIPTRKDALSIEEYLGKKLKSKGAAVWYN
;
A
#
# COMPACT_ATOMS: atom_id res chain seq x y z
N MET A 1 -6.53 37.29 15.38
CA MET A 1 -7.25 36.03 15.72
C MET A 1 -8.06 35.40 14.58
N LEU A 2 -8.08 35.97 13.36
CA LEU A 2 -8.84 35.42 12.20
C LEU A 2 -8.04 34.45 11.30
N PHE A 3 -6.71 34.43 11.40
CA PHE A 3 -5.84 33.62 10.54
C PHE A 3 -5.88 32.11 10.89
N TRP A 4 -5.90 31.78 12.18
CA TRP A 4 -5.92 30.40 12.68
C TRP A 4 -7.25 29.66 12.41
N ARG A 5 -8.39 30.38 12.42
CA ARG A 5 -9.71 29.81 12.07
C ARG A 5 -9.81 29.43 10.58
N ARG A 6 -9.06 30.12 9.71
CA ARG A 6 -9.09 29.93 8.25
C ARG A 6 -8.25 28.72 7.81
N GLN A 7 -7.09 28.49 8.47
CA GLN A 7 -6.25 27.31 8.23
C GLN A 7 -6.95 26.00 8.66
N SER A 8 -7.67 26.03 9.78
CA SER A 8 -8.38 24.86 10.32
C SER A 8 -9.58 24.43 9.47
N PHE A 9 -10.16 25.32 8.68
CA PHE A 9 -11.27 25.00 7.76
C PHE A 9 -10.75 24.38 6.45
N TYR A 10 -9.60 24.86 5.94
CA TYR A 10 -8.97 24.34 4.73
C TYR A 10 -8.48 22.88 4.88
N ASN A 11 -7.95 22.54 6.05
CA ASN A 11 -7.51 21.17 6.36
C ASN A 11 -8.65 20.13 6.48
N ARG A 12 -9.92 20.57 6.55
CA ARG A 12 -11.08 19.68 6.69
C ARG A 12 -11.61 19.15 5.37
N PHE A 13 -11.24 19.78 4.25
CA PHE A 13 -11.73 19.45 2.90
C PHE A 13 -10.67 18.91 1.94
N MET A 14 -9.39 18.87 2.33
CA MET A 14 -8.37 18.20 1.53
C MET A 14 -8.52 16.69 1.63
N ALA A 15 -8.68 16.03 0.48
CA ALA A 15 -8.71 14.58 0.41
C ALA A 15 -7.41 14.01 1.00
N LYS A 16 -7.52 13.25 2.08
CA LYS A 16 -6.38 12.56 2.69
C LYS A 16 -6.16 11.26 1.94
N TYR A 17 -4.95 11.10 1.40
CA TYR A 17 -4.50 9.85 0.81
C TYR A 17 -3.77 9.04 1.87
N PHE A 18 -3.78 7.73 1.67
CA PHE A 18 -3.11 6.77 2.52
C PHE A 18 -2.35 5.81 1.61
N VAL A 19 -1.12 5.50 1.98
CA VAL A 19 -0.42 4.31 1.47
C VAL A 19 -0.65 3.16 2.45
N TYR A 20 -0.65 1.94 1.93
CA TYR A 20 -0.78 0.74 2.74
C TYR A 20 0.04 -0.41 2.15
N VAL A 21 0.51 -1.30 3.02
CA VAL A 21 1.22 -2.53 2.67
C VAL A 21 0.47 -3.70 3.27
N ILE A 22 0.12 -4.67 2.43
CA ILE A 22 -0.50 -5.93 2.80
C ILE A 22 0.55 -7.02 2.66
N GLU A 23 0.78 -7.78 3.72
CA GLU A 23 1.53 -9.04 3.66
C GLU A 23 0.69 -10.08 2.93
N LEU A 24 1.29 -10.78 1.98
CA LEU A 24 0.65 -11.78 1.15
C LEU A 24 1.13 -13.19 1.54
N ASP A 25 0.24 -14.17 1.42
CA ASP A 25 0.58 -15.60 1.51
C ASP A 25 1.74 -15.90 0.53
N PRO A 26 2.85 -16.50 1.01
CA PRO A 26 4.03 -16.83 0.20
C PRO A 26 3.73 -17.63 -1.08
N LYS A 27 2.63 -18.38 -1.14
CA LYS A 27 2.17 -19.11 -2.35
C LYS A 27 2.01 -18.20 -3.57
N VAL A 28 1.80 -16.90 -3.37
CA VAL A 28 1.73 -15.92 -4.46
C VAL A 28 3.01 -15.89 -5.30
N ALA A 29 4.17 -16.24 -4.71
CA ALA A 29 5.46 -16.30 -5.40
C ALA A 29 5.55 -17.41 -6.47
N ASP A 30 4.64 -18.38 -6.45
CA ASP A 30 4.57 -19.45 -7.46
C ASP A 30 3.76 -19.04 -8.68
N LEU A 31 2.99 -17.96 -8.59
CA LEU A 31 2.21 -17.45 -9.71
C LEU A 31 3.14 -16.83 -10.77
N ARG A 32 3.13 -17.41 -11.98
CA ARG A 32 4.00 -17.02 -13.10
C ARG A 32 4.17 -15.50 -13.28
N LYS A 33 3.06 -14.75 -13.30
CA LYS A 33 3.09 -13.28 -13.47
C LYS A 33 3.73 -12.55 -12.28
N PHE A 34 3.48 -13.02 -11.06
CA PHE A 34 4.02 -12.42 -9.84
C PHE A 34 5.52 -12.69 -9.72
N ARG A 35 5.94 -13.93 -9.99
CA ARG A 35 7.36 -14.32 -10.05
C ARG A 35 8.12 -13.54 -11.12
N ALA A 36 7.57 -13.40 -12.32
CA ALA A 36 8.20 -12.64 -13.39
C ALA A 36 8.43 -11.15 -13.04
N LYS A 37 7.56 -10.54 -12.23
CA LYS A 37 7.73 -9.15 -11.75
C LYS A 37 8.74 -9.02 -10.59
N ASN A 38 9.18 -10.14 -10.05
CA ASN A 38 10.06 -10.23 -8.87
C ASN A 38 11.22 -11.22 -9.11
N PRO A 39 12.07 -11.01 -10.13
CA PRO A 39 13.16 -11.94 -10.47
C PRO A 39 14.25 -12.04 -9.38
N GLN A 40 14.38 -11.02 -8.52
CA GLN A 40 15.36 -10.97 -7.43
C GLN A 40 14.77 -11.43 -6.07
N TYR A 41 13.59 -12.07 -6.08
CA TYR A 41 12.96 -12.52 -4.85
C TYR A 41 13.78 -13.63 -4.17
N ILE A 42 14.07 -13.44 -2.89
CA ILE A 42 14.71 -14.43 -2.02
C ILE A 42 13.61 -15.12 -1.22
N LYS A 43 13.48 -16.44 -1.38
CA LYS A 43 12.45 -17.23 -0.69
C LYS A 43 12.53 -17.02 0.82
N GLY A 44 11.43 -16.58 1.42
CA GLY A 44 11.34 -16.29 2.86
C GLY A 44 11.38 -14.80 3.22
N ASN A 45 11.80 -13.92 2.30
CA ASN A 45 11.86 -12.47 2.56
C ASN A 45 10.50 -11.74 2.49
N GLY A 46 9.40 -12.49 2.45
CA GLY A 46 8.04 -11.98 2.42
C GLY A 46 7.56 -11.59 1.02
N CYS A 47 6.24 -11.65 0.87
CA CYS A 47 5.52 -11.18 -0.32
C CYS A 47 4.60 -10.04 0.09
N PHE A 48 4.61 -8.93 -0.64
CA PHE A 48 3.86 -7.73 -0.26
C PHE A 48 3.05 -7.18 -1.42
N TYR A 49 1.86 -6.70 -1.12
CA TYR A 49 1.10 -5.81 -2.00
C TYR A 49 1.12 -4.40 -1.43
N ILE A 50 1.44 -3.42 -2.28
CA ILE A 50 1.44 -2.00 -1.91
C ILE A 50 0.36 -1.31 -2.73
N GLY A 51 -0.36 -0.40 -2.09
CA GLY A 51 -1.39 0.40 -2.72
C GLY A 51 -1.53 1.75 -2.06
N GLN A 52 -2.18 2.68 -2.76
CA GLN A 52 -2.72 3.90 -2.17
C GLN A 52 -4.26 3.95 -2.24
N SER A 53 -4.86 4.76 -1.37
CA SER A 53 -6.30 4.97 -1.32
C SER A 53 -6.66 6.27 -0.61
N THR A 54 -7.85 6.81 -0.86
CA THR A 54 -8.46 7.85 0.01
C THR A 54 -9.17 7.24 1.23
N ARG A 55 -9.27 5.92 1.29
CA ARG A 55 -9.82 5.17 2.44
C ARG A 55 -8.69 4.73 3.35
N ALA A 56 -8.98 4.71 4.66
CA ALA A 56 -8.05 4.20 5.66
C ALA A 56 -7.59 2.76 5.32
N PRO A 57 -6.33 2.40 5.60
CA PRO A 57 -5.76 1.09 5.25
C PRO A 57 -6.61 -0.11 5.67
N LYS A 58 -7.18 -0.09 6.89
CA LYS A 58 -8.06 -1.16 7.40
C LYS A 58 -9.29 -1.34 6.52
N LEU A 59 -10.05 -0.27 6.29
CA LEU A 59 -11.23 -0.29 5.40
C LEU A 59 -10.86 -0.72 3.98
N ARG A 60 -9.67 -0.31 3.51
CA ARG A 60 -9.22 -0.65 2.16
C ARG A 60 -8.85 -2.13 2.02
N LEU A 61 -8.34 -2.76 3.07
CA LEU A 61 -8.12 -4.20 3.13
C LEU A 61 -9.47 -4.96 3.09
N GLU A 62 -10.46 -4.55 3.89
CA GLU A 62 -11.80 -5.16 3.85
C GLU A 62 -12.42 -5.08 2.44
N GLN A 63 -12.33 -3.92 1.78
CA GLN A 63 -12.77 -3.77 0.39
C GLN A 63 -12.07 -4.74 -0.57
N HIS A 64 -10.77 -5.01 -0.37
CA HIS A 64 -10.08 -6.03 -1.17
C HIS A 64 -10.67 -7.42 -0.93
N LYS A 65 -10.95 -7.78 0.33
CA LYS A 65 -11.52 -9.08 0.72
C LYS A 65 -12.91 -9.30 0.18
N GLU A 66 -13.76 -8.28 0.22
CA GLU A 66 -15.11 -8.28 -0.37
C GLU A 66 -15.08 -8.28 -1.91
N GLY A 67 -13.92 -7.99 -2.51
CA GLY A 67 -13.75 -7.90 -3.96
C GLY A 67 -14.09 -6.54 -4.56
N TYR A 68 -14.50 -5.56 -3.76
CA TYR A 68 -14.79 -4.20 -4.21
C TYR A 68 -13.52 -3.45 -4.62
N LYS A 69 -13.46 -3.01 -5.89
CA LYS A 69 -12.29 -2.30 -6.47
C LYS A 69 -10.96 -2.98 -6.08
N SER A 70 -10.95 -4.31 -6.12
CA SER A 70 -9.91 -5.13 -5.52
C SER A 70 -8.78 -5.49 -6.49
N ASN A 71 -7.59 -5.70 -5.94
CA ASN A 71 -6.53 -6.39 -6.65
C ASN A 71 -6.61 -7.88 -6.32
N LYS A 72 -6.49 -8.75 -7.33
CA LYS A 72 -6.55 -10.21 -7.13
C LYS A 72 -5.56 -10.72 -6.08
N TYR A 73 -4.35 -10.16 -6.01
CA TYR A 73 -3.33 -10.59 -5.05
C TYR A 73 -3.74 -10.18 -3.63
N ALA A 74 -4.18 -8.94 -3.44
CA ALA A 74 -4.67 -8.46 -2.14
C ALA A 74 -5.93 -9.21 -1.67
N LYS A 75 -6.87 -9.50 -2.59
CA LYS A 75 -8.10 -10.25 -2.29
C LYS A 75 -7.79 -11.68 -1.83
N TYR A 76 -7.16 -12.46 -2.71
CA TYR A 76 -7.03 -13.90 -2.51
C TYR A 76 -5.85 -14.29 -1.62
N TYR A 77 -4.77 -13.50 -1.61
CA TYR A 77 -3.53 -13.83 -0.88
C TYR A 77 -3.22 -12.84 0.25
N GLY A 78 -3.93 -11.71 0.40
CA GLY A 78 -3.65 -10.77 1.48
C GLY A 78 -3.94 -11.35 2.86
N GLU A 79 -2.97 -11.36 3.77
CA GLU A 79 -3.12 -11.90 5.12
C GLU A 79 -3.40 -10.79 6.14
N LYS A 80 -2.54 -9.77 6.19
CA LYS A 80 -2.62 -8.69 7.18
C LYS A 80 -1.95 -7.41 6.70
N LEU A 81 -2.29 -6.29 7.33
CA LEU A 81 -1.58 -5.03 7.12
C LEU A 81 -0.22 -5.04 7.84
N ARG A 82 0.74 -4.31 7.27
CA ARG A 82 2.09 -4.09 7.82
C ARG A 82 2.35 -2.62 8.14
N PRO A 83 1.69 -2.07 9.18
CA PRO A 83 1.83 -0.66 9.56
C PRO A 83 3.27 -0.29 9.91
N ASP A 84 4.08 -1.24 10.39
CA ASP A 84 5.51 -1.10 10.61
C ASP A 84 6.28 -0.58 9.38
N ILE A 85 5.76 -0.83 8.17
CA ILE A 85 6.41 -0.44 6.92
C ILE A 85 5.92 0.95 6.45
N TYR A 86 4.65 1.28 6.64
CA TYR A 86 4.00 2.37 5.91
C TYR A 86 3.38 3.48 6.78
N ASP A 87 3.14 3.23 8.07
CA ASP A 87 2.27 4.11 8.87
C ASP A 87 2.83 5.53 9.02
N LYS A 88 4.16 5.64 9.13
CA LYS A 88 4.89 6.91 9.24
C LYS A 88 4.71 7.88 8.07
N TYR A 89 4.20 7.42 6.92
CA TYR A 89 3.95 8.28 5.75
C TYR A 89 2.52 8.82 5.73
N ASN A 90 1.63 8.30 6.57
CA ASN A 90 0.22 8.67 6.56
C ASN A 90 -0.11 9.76 7.59
N PRO A 91 -1.09 10.63 7.31
CA PRO A 91 -1.82 10.80 6.04
C PRO A 91 -1.01 11.61 5.01
N ILE A 92 -1.30 11.38 3.73
CA ILE A 92 -0.58 11.99 2.60
C ILE A 92 -1.45 13.09 1.97
N PRO A 93 -0.92 14.32 1.75
CA PRO A 93 -1.71 15.45 1.25
C PRO A 93 -2.20 15.30 -0.19
N THR A 94 -1.40 14.69 -1.07
CA THR A 94 -1.72 14.60 -2.50
C THR A 94 -1.62 13.17 -3.03
N ARG A 95 -2.39 12.89 -4.10
CA ARG A 95 -2.30 11.61 -4.81
C ARG A 95 -0.91 11.38 -5.39
N LYS A 96 -0.26 12.44 -5.89
CA LYS A 96 1.07 12.37 -6.50
C LYS A 96 2.09 11.88 -5.48
N ASP A 97 2.09 12.46 -4.29
CA ASP A 97 2.99 12.04 -3.20
C ASP A 97 2.70 10.59 -2.78
N ALA A 98 1.42 10.19 -2.74
CA ALA A 98 1.05 8.81 -2.40
C ALA A 98 1.56 7.80 -3.44
N LEU A 99 1.51 8.13 -4.73
CA LEU A 99 2.09 7.32 -5.80
C LEU A 99 3.63 7.25 -5.68
N SER A 100 4.29 8.37 -5.36
CA SER A 100 5.74 8.39 -5.15
C SER A 100 6.17 7.54 -3.96
N ILE A 101 5.39 7.54 -2.86
CA ILE A 101 5.65 6.71 -1.68
C ILE A 101 5.39 5.23 -1.98
N GLU A 102 4.33 4.90 -2.71
CA GLU A 102 4.04 3.54 -3.19
C GLU A 102 5.21 2.96 -3.99
N GLU A 103 5.72 3.73 -4.97
CA GLU A 103 6.88 3.33 -5.78
C GLU A 103 8.16 3.20 -4.93
N TYR A 104 8.42 4.16 -4.03
CA TYR A 104 9.57 4.13 -3.14
C TYR A 104 9.59 2.88 -2.25
N LEU A 105 8.46 2.57 -1.60
CA LEU A 105 8.32 1.38 -0.76
C LEU A 105 8.52 0.11 -1.59
N GLY A 106 7.97 0.09 -2.81
CA GLY A 106 8.15 -1.03 -3.73
C GLY A 106 9.61 -1.30 -4.06
N LYS A 107 10.36 -0.26 -4.44
CA LYS A 107 11.81 -0.38 -4.73
C LYS A 107 12.60 -0.80 -3.49
N LYS A 108 12.31 -0.20 -2.33
CA LYS A 108 13.01 -0.48 -1.07
C LYS A 108 12.81 -1.92 -0.56
N LEU A 109 11.61 -2.46 -0.70
CA LEU A 109 11.33 -3.84 -0.32
C LEU A 109 11.99 -4.81 -1.32
N LYS A 110 11.92 -4.53 -2.62
CA LYS A 110 12.60 -5.33 -3.64
C LYS A 110 14.12 -5.35 -3.45
N SER A 111 14.74 -4.23 -3.08
CA SER A 111 16.19 -4.19 -2.81
C SER A 111 16.60 -5.03 -1.60
N LYS A 112 15.66 -5.42 -0.74
CA LYS A 112 15.87 -6.36 0.38
C LYS A 112 15.53 -7.81 0.00
N GLY A 113 15.30 -8.09 -1.28
CA GLY A 113 14.95 -9.42 -1.77
C GLY A 113 13.50 -9.83 -1.50
N ALA A 114 12.61 -8.93 -1.09
CA ALA A 114 11.19 -9.23 -0.94
C ALA A 114 10.47 -9.22 -2.30
N ALA A 115 9.42 -10.02 -2.46
CA ALA A 115 8.58 -9.96 -3.64
C ALA A 115 7.47 -8.93 -3.43
N VAL A 116 7.28 -8.06 -4.42
CA VAL A 116 6.34 -6.95 -4.29
C VAL A 116 5.46 -6.81 -5.53
N TRP A 117 4.19 -6.53 -5.30
CA TRP A 117 3.26 -6.07 -6.32
C TRP A 117 2.65 -4.72 -5.97
N TYR A 118 2.74 -3.77 -6.89
CA TYR A 118 2.02 -2.50 -6.87
C TYR A 118 1.70 -2.12 -8.33
N ASN A 119 0.77 -1.17 -8.51
CA ASN A 119 0.33 -0.69 -9.82
C ASN A 119 0.92 0.67 -10.14
#